data_AF-A0A5C7CCJ8-F1
#
_entry.id   AF-A0A5C7CCJ8-F1
#
_cell.length_a   1.000
_cell.length_b   1.000
_cell.length_c   1.000
_cell.angle_alpha   90.00
_cell.angle_beta   90.00
_cell.angle_gamma   90.00
#
_symmetry.space_group_name_H-M   'P 1'
#
loop_
_entity.id
_entity.type
_entity.pdbx_description
1 polymer ?
#
loop_
_entity_poly.entity_id
_entity_poly.type
_entity_poly.pdbx_seq_one_letter_code
_entity_poly.pdbx_strand_id
1 'polypeptide(L)'
;MHGINSGKNYYGYRDPVPFTIWTPESLFAAHKARVTAGGGIIPDEPGCLARFRFIVDNGLLDRIVTWINPAFGVKKNASNQIEKLFALRGSDFTAQMQKSGAAVLYDDSGAAPAAVVQITSSGGGYLVSENVTVQRGDAYLIGAKLSDKNRADVLGLTVGQSLNNLPMAYARTMIQNQQAITEAWRYGTRDSDWKNGNPTGGPVGAARTPYDDYIPSAGLFDVVHGKVDGYESGKLVNSAVSTTGKLADLSAQSAPIYVGGGFAGGEVGACYGTLREAVFLHTATKADASLISRL
;
A
#
# COMPACT_ATOMS: atom_id res chain seq x y z
N MET A 1 1.12 18.60 -11.98
CA MET A 1 0.92 19.21 -13.32
C MET A 1 2.24 19.01 -14.05
N HIS A 2 2.32 17.97 -14.88
CA HIS A 2 3.55 17.59 -15.57
C HIS A 2 3.72 18.47 -16.80
N GLY A 3 4.90 19.07 -16.98
CA GLY A 3 5.21 19.89 -18.15
C GLY A 3 5.07 19.08 -19.42
N ILE A 4 4.11 19.45 -20.27
CA ILE A 4 3.98 18.93 -21.64
C ILE A 4 5.11 19.58 -22.45
N ASN A 5 6.06 18.77 -22.96
CA ASN A 5 6.94 19.24 -24.01
C ASN A 5 6.05 19.54 -25.24
N SER A 6 5.94 20.81 -25.61
CA SER A 6 5.07 21.24 -26.72
C SER A 6 5.57 20.79 -28.09
N GLY A 7 6.77 20.18 -28.16
CA GLY A 7 7.42 19.84 -29.42
C GLY A 7 7.76 21.06 -30.28
N LYS A 8 7.57 22.28 -29.75
CA LYS A 8 7.83 23.53 -30.45
C LYS A 8 9.13 24.13 -29.94
N ASN A 9 10.01 24.49 -30.88
CA ASN A 9 11.18 25.30 -30.57
C ASN A 9 10.74 26.60 -29.89
N TYR A 10 11.30 26.87 -28.72
CA TYR A 10 11.09 28.13 -28.00
C TYR A 10 12.11 29.16 -28.51
N TYR A 11 11.62 30.28 -29.05
CA TYR A 11 12.44 31.38 -29.58
C TYR A 11 12.37 32.65 -28.72
N GLY A 12 12.00 32.55 -27.44
CA GLY A 12 11.87 33.70 -26.55
C GLY A 12 13.18 34.06 -25.83
N TYR A 13 13.21 35.26 -25.24
CA TYR A 13 14.36 35.83 -24.52
C TYR A 13 14.60 35.27 -23.10
N ARG A 14 13.73 34.40 -22.59
CA ARG A 14 13.94 33.74 -21.29
C ARG A 14 14.72 32.46 -21.49
N ASP A 15 15.74 32.23 -20.67
CA ASP A 15 16.37 30.91 -20.62
C ASP A 15 15.29 29.84 -20.39
N PRO A 16 15.32 28.74 -21.15
CA PRO A 16 14.43 27.62 -20.88
C PRO A 16 14.64 27.19 -19.43
N VAL A 17 13.58 27.23 -18.62
CA VAL A 17 13.66 26.66 -17.27
C VAL A 17 13.97 25.17 -17.47
N PRO A 18 15.10 24.65 -16.94
CA PRO A 18 15.43 23.25 -17.13
C PRO A 18 14.32 22.40 -16.52
N PHE A 19 13.67 21.61 -17.37
CA PHE A 19 12.71 20.62 -16.92
C PHE A 19 13.45 19.31 -16.73
N THR A 20 13.44 18.78 -15.52
CA THR A 20 13.92 17.43 -15.27
C THR A 20 12.91 16.46 -15.88
N ILE A 21 13.23 15.89 -17.04
CA ILE A 21 12.49 14.74 -17.56
C ILE A 21 12.86 13.56 -16.67
N TRP A 22 11.92 13.10 -15.85
CA TRP A 22 12.05 11.84 -15.15
C TRP A 22 11.81 10.71 -16.16
N THR A 23 12.89 10.06 -16.59
CA THR A 23 12.80 8.82 -17.37
C THR A 23 12.76 7.63 -16.40
N PRO A 24 12.22 6.48 -16.83
CA PRO A 24 12.29 5.26 -16.03
C PRO A 24 13.71 4.93 -15.56
N GLU A 25 14.70 5.13 -16.45
CA GLU A 25 16.12 4.88 -16.17
C GLU A 25 16.69 5.87 -15.13
N SER A 26 16.31 7.16 -15.20
CA SER A 26 16.80 8.15 -14.23
C SER A 26 16.17 7.95 -12.85
N LEU A 27 14.89 7.58 -12.80
CA LEU A 27 14.20 7.22 -11.56
C LEU A 27 14.80 5.94 -10.95
N PHE A 28 15.04 4.91 -11.76
CA PHE A 28 15.69 3.69 -11.29
C PHE A 28 17.09 3.94 -10.76
N ALA A 29 17.92 4.72 -11.46
CA ALA A 29 19.27 5.07 -11.02
C ALA A 29 19.24 5.84 -9.69
N ALA A 30 18.35 6.82 -9.54
CA ALA A 30 18.18 7.57 -8.30
C ALA A 30 17.72 6.66 -7.14
N HIS A 31 16.77 5.76 -7.41
CA HIS A 31 16.30 4.79 -6.42
C HIS A 31 17.41 3.82 -6.01
N LYS A 32 18.17 3.26 -6.96
CA LYS A 32 19.31 2.38 -6.70
C LYS A 32 20.39 3.05 -5.87
N ALA A 33 20.73 4.30 -6.17
CA ALA A 33 21.67 5.09 -5.39
C ALA A 33 21.19 5.24 -3.94
N ARG A 34 19.91 5.55 -3.73
CA ARG A 34 19.30 5.69 -2.39
C ARG A 34 19.27 4.38 -1.61
N VAL A 35 18.92 3.27 -2.26
CA VAL A 35 18.93 1.93 -1.66
C VAL A 35 20.34 1.55 -1.21
N THR A 36 21.33 1.73 -2.10
CA THR A 36 22.74 1.39 -1.82
C THR A 36 23.32 2.26 -0.71
N ALA A 37 23.06 3.57 -0.73
CA ALA A 37 23.49 4.49 0.32
C ALA A 37 22.88 4.15 1.68
N GLY A 38 21.66 3.60 1.70
CA GLY A 38 21.00 3.09 2.90
C GLY A 38 21.48 1.70 3.34
N GLY A 39 22.46 1.09 2.67
CA GLY A 39 22.95 -0.26 2.94
C GLY A 39 21.97 -1.37 2.52
N GLY A 40 21.01 -1.06 1.65
CA GLY A 40 20.06 -2.03 1.09
C GLY A 40 20.52 -2.61 -0.24
N ILE A 41 19.67 -3.49 -0.77
CA ILE A 41 19.83 -4.13 -2.08
C ILE A 41 18.51 -4.07 -2.87
N ILE A 42 18.61 -4.22 -4.19
CA ILE A 42 17.48 -4.41 -5.11
C ILE A 42 17.56 -5.84 -5.65
N PRO A 43 16.83 -6.81 -5.08
CA PRO A 43 16.86 -8.20 -5.54
C PRO A 43 16.50 -8.38 -7.01
N ASP A 44 15.52 -7.63 -7.51
CA ASP A 44 15.04 -7.69 -8.89
C ASP A 44 15.19 -6.31 -9.56
N GLU A 45 16.41 -6.00 -10.01
CA GLU A 45 16.69 -4.76 -10.74
C GLU A 45 15.90 -4.64 -12.06
N PRO A 46 15.80 -5.69 -12.91
CA PRO A 46 14.97 -5.61 -14.12
C PRO A 46 13.49 -5.35 -13.84
N GLY A 47 12.89 -6.03 -12.87
CA GLY A 47 11.50 -5.81 -12.47
C GLY A 47 11.29 -4.43 -11.84
N CYS A 48 12.28 -3.93 -11.09
CA CYS A 48 12.25 -2.57 -10.53
C CYS A 48 12.25 -1.51 -11.64
N LEU A 49 13.12 -1.64 -12.65
CA LEU A 49 13.12 -0.76 -13.82
C LEU A 49 11.80 -0.86 -14.61
N ALA A 50 11.29 -2.08 -14.82
CA ALA A 50 9.98 -2.28 -15.47
C ALA A 50 8.85 -1.61 -14.68
N ARG A 51 8.93 -1.60 -13.34
CA ARG A 51 7.97 -0.91 -12.49
C ARG A 51 8.05 0.61 -12.63
N PHE A 52 9.25 1.19 -12.75
CA PHE A 52 9.39 2.61 -13.07
C PHE A 52 8.86 2.96 -14.46
N ARG A 53 9.05 2.09 -15.46
CA ARG A 53 8.41 2.26 -16.79
C ARG A 53 6.90 2.31 -16.66
N PHE A 54 6.31 1.33 -15.98
CA PHE A 54 4.87 1.32 -15.70
C PHE A 54 4.38 2.60 -15.02
N ILE A 55 5.11 3.11 -14.01
CA ILE A 55 4.74 4.34 -13.28
C ILE A 55 4.75 5.56 -14.21
N VAL A 56 5.77 5.69 -15.06
CA VAL A 56 5.93 6.83 -15.99
C VAL A 56 4.92 6.75 -17.11
N ASP A 57 4.80 5.59 -17.77
CA ASP A 57 3.93 5.37 -18.93
C ASP A 57 2.44 5.59 -18.60
N ASN A 58 2.07 5.41 -17.33
CA ASN A 58 0.70 5.60 -16.85
C ASN A 58 0.50 6.89 -16.02
N GLY A 59 1.48 7.78 -15.97
CA GLY A 59 1.34 9.09 -15.29
C GLY A 59 0.99 8.97 -13.80
N LEU A 60 1.59 7.99 -13.10
CA LEU A 60 1.29 7.71 -11.70
C LEU A 60 2.20 8.46 -10.72
N LEU A 61 3.37 8.93 -11.19
CA LEU A 61 4.47 9.39 -10.34
C LEU A 61 4.08 10.43 -9.28
N ASP A 62 3.31 11.45 -9.67
CA ASP A 62 2.91 12.55 -8.77
C ASP A 62 1.79 12.16 -7.80
N ARG A 63 1.13 11.01 -8.04
CA ARG A 63 -0.06 10.58 -7.29
C ARG A 63 0.26 9.55 -6.22
N ILE A 64 1.48 8.99 -6.23
CA ILE A 64 1.93 7.97 -5.27
C ILE A 64 2.20 8.61 -3.89
N VAL A 65 1.53 8.08 -2.87
CA VAL A 65 1.82 8.34 -1.46
C VAL A 65 2.98 7.47 -0.99
N THR A 66 2.91 6.18 -1.31
CA THR A 66 3.99 5.22 -1.13
C THR A 66 3.76 4.03 -2.05
N TRP A 67 4.86 3.41 -2.50
CA TRP A 67 4.82 2.16 -3.26
C TRP A 67 5.99 1.27 -2.83
N ILE A 68 5.68 0.19 -2.12
CA ILE A 68 6.67 -0.74 -1.60
C ILE A 68 6.52 -2.12 -2.24
N ASN A 69 7.66 -2.76 -2.47
CA ASN A 69 7.79 -4.14 -2.90
C ASN A 69 9.16 -4.65 -2.43
N PRO A 70 9.24 -5.72 -1.59
CA PRO A 70 10.51 -6.24 -1.10
C PRO A 70 11.52 -6.65 -2.18
N ALA A 71 11.05 -6.94 -3.40
CA ALA A 71 11.92 -7.24 -4.54
C ALA A 71 12.63 -6.00 -5.11
N PHE A 72 12.14 -4.79 -4.82
CA PHE A 72 12.60 -3.56 -5.44
C PHE A 72 13.43 -2.65 -4.53
N GLY A 73 13.63 -3.04 -3.27
CA GLY A 73 14.46 -2.28 -2.35
C GLY A 73 14.25 -2.72 -0.91
N VAL A 74 15.24 -3.42 -0.35
CA VAL A 74 15.21 -3.92 1.03
C VAL A 74 16.56 -3.77 1.70
N LYS A 75 16.55 -3.35 2.97
CA LYS A 75 17.68 -3.49 3.89
C LYS A 75 17.34 -4.61 4.88
N LYS A 76 18.23 -5.60 4.97
CA LYS A 76 18.09 -6.73 5.90
C LYS A 76 19.43 -7.07 6.54
N ASN A 77 19.39 -7.64 7.73
CA ASN A 77 20.59 -8.15 8.40
C ASN A 77 20.95 -9.59 7.95
N ALA A 78 22.01 -10.15 8.54
CA ALA A 78 22.50 -11.49 8.20
C ALA A 78 21.48 -12.62 8.48
N SER A 79 20.53 -12.39 9.39
CA SER A 79 19.46 -13.34 9.73
C SER A 79 18.18 -13.12 8.90
N ASN A 80 18.28 -12.40 7.78
CA ASN A 80 17.16 -12.00 6.94
C ASN A 80 16.08 -11.16 7.65
N GLN A 81 16.38 -10.54 8.79
CA GLN A 81 15.45 -9.62 9.43
C GLN A 81 15.44 -8.30 8.65
N ILE A 82 14.25 -7.88 8.21
CA ILE A 82 14.07 -6.62 7.49
C ILE A 82 14.25 -5.47 8.48
N GLU A 83 15.09 -4.51 8.12
CA GLU A 83 15.24 -3.25 8.84
C GLU A 83 14.44 -2.14 8.13
N LYS A 84 14.43 -2.16 6.79
CA LYS A 84 13.80 -1.13 5.97
C LYS A 84 13.34 -1.68 4.61
N LEU A 85 12.16 -1.27 4.16
CA LEU A 85 11.73 -1.35 2.77
C LEU A 85 11.80 0.03 2.14
N PHE A 86 12.47 0.12 0.98
CA PHE A 86 12.60 1.37 0.24
C PHE A 86 11.45 1.48 -0.75
N ALA A 87 10.62 2.51 -0.58
CA ALA A 87 9.52 2.76 -1.49
C ALA A 87 10.03 3.30 -2.83
N LEU A 88 9.51 2.83 -3.95
CA LEU A 88 9.86 3.33 -5.29
C LEU A 88 9.64 4.85 -5.40
N ARG A 89 8.63 5.35 -4.67
CA ARG A 89 8.29 6.75 -4.49
C ARG A 89 7.58 6.91 -3.16
N GLY A 90 7.69 8.08 -2.55
CA GLY A 90 6.98 8.39 -1.31
C GLY A 90 7.71 7.90 -0.06
N SER A 91 6.96 7.59 1.00
CA SER A 91 7.53 7.23 2.30
C SER A 91 8.02 5.77 2.34
N ASP A 92 9.23 5.58 2.86
CA ASP A 92 9.79 4.26 3.16
C ASP A 92 9.12 3.62 4.37
N PHE A 93 9.36 2.33 4.56
CA PHE A 93 8.88 1.61 5.74
C PHE A 93 10.07 1.11 6.55
N THR A 94 10.04 1.33 7.86
CA THR A 94 11.02 0.76 8.80
C THR A 94 10.38 -0.33 9.64
N ALA A 95 11.16 -1.36 9.98
CA ALA A 95 10.70 -2.37 10.90
C ALA A 95 10.76 -1.83 12.34
N GLN A 96 9.68 -2.03 13.08
CA GLN A 96 9.57 -1.73 14.50
C GLN A 96 9.24 -3.00 15.27
N MET A 97 9.74 -3.10 16.50
CA MET A 97 9.44 -4.23 17.39
C MET A 97 8.44 -3.82 18.44
N GLN A 98 7.37 -4.60 18.55
CA GLN A 98 6.46 -4.62 19.68
C GLN A 98 6.83 -5.79 20.58
N LYS A 99 7.19 -5.50 21.84
CA LYS A 99 7.56 -6.51 22.86
C LYS A 99 8.70 -7.41 22.34
N SER A 100 8.70 -8.71 22.63
CA SER A 100 9.83 -9.63 22.40
C SER A 100 9.54 -10.75 21.38
N GLY A 101 8.56 -10.55 20.49
CA GLY A 101 8.18 -11.54 19.48
C GLY A 101 9.13 -11.65 18.27
N ALA A 102 8.66 -12.32 17.23
CA ALA A 102 9.43 -12.53 15.99
C ALA A 102 9.65 -11.21 15.23
N ALA A 103 10.86 -10.99 14.71
CA ALA A 103 11.14 -9.87 13.82
C ALA A 103 10.46 -10.02 12.45
N VAL A 104 10.33 -8.93 11.69
CA VAL A 104 9.91 -8.99 10.28
C VAL A 104 11.00 -9.68 9.47
N LEU A 105 10.65 -10.72 8.70
CA LEU A 105 11.61 -11.51 7.92
C LEU A 105 11.47 -11.26 6.43
N TYR A 106 12.59 -11.29 5.73
CA TYR A 106 12.65 -11.36 4.28
C TYR A 106 12.57 -12.82 3.83
N ASP A 107 11.63 -13.12 2.94
CA ASP A 107 11.40 -14.45 2.36
C ASP A 107 11.49 -14.37 0.83
N ASP A 108 12.51 -14.98 0.26
CA ASP A 108 12.74 -15.12 -1.18
C ASP A 108 12.60 -16.57 -1.67
N SER A 109 12.05 -17.46 -0.84
CA SER A 109 11.88 -18.88 -1.20
C SER A 109 10.77 -19.13 -2.22
N GLY A 110 9.88 -18.16 -2.43
CA GLY A 110 8.75 -18.24 -3.35
C GLY A 110 9.03 -17.64 -4.74
N ALA A 111 7.96 -17.51 -5.55
CA ALA A 111 8.03 -16.93 -6.89
C ALA A 111 8.47 -15.46 -6.93
N ALA A 112 8.33 -14.73 -5.82
CA ALA A 112 8.77 -13.36 -5.66
C ALA A 112 9.09 -13.08 -4.19
N PRO A 113 10.10 -12.23 -3.91
CA PRO A 113 10.42 -11.80 -2.55
C PRO A 113 9.22 -11.20 -1.80
N ALA A 114 9.14 -11.50 -0.51
CA ALA A 114 8.09 -11.02 0.37
C ALA A 114 8.65 -10.61 1.75
N ALA A 115 7.90 -9.76 2.44
CA ALA A 115 8.11 -9.47 3.85
C ALA A 115 7.12 -10.28 4.68
N VAL A 116 7.62 -11.11 5.60
CA VAL A 116 6.85 -11.93 6.53
C VAL A 116 6.69 -11.19 7.83
N VAL A 117 5.44 -11.03 8.26
CA VAL A 117 5.08 -10.35 9.51
C VAL A 117 4.33 -11.34 10.39
N GLN A 118 4.80 -11.50 11.62
CA GLN A 118 4.17 -12.37 12.61
C GLN A 118 4.13 -11.66 13.96
N ILE A 119 2.92 -11.48 14.50
CA ILE A 119 2.68 -10.86 15.79
C ILE A 119 1.76 -11.79 16.58
N THR A 120 2.21 -12.17 17.78
CA THR A 120 1.46 -13.01 18.71
C THR A 120 1.19 -12.24 20.01
N SER A 121 0.65 -12.92 21.03
CA SER A 121 0.52 -12.35 22.38
C SER A 121 1.86 -11.93 22.99
N SER A 122 2.96 -12.55 22.59
CA SER A 122 4.33 -12.17 22.99
C SER A 122 4.86 -10.95 22.23
N GLY A 123 4.09 -10.40 21.30
CA GLY A 123 4.46 -9.32 20.38
C GLY A 123 5.04 -9.83 19.07
N GLY A 124 5.76 -8.95 18.38
CA GLY A 124 6.33 -9.19 17.06
C GLY A 124 6.75 -7.90 16.36
N GLY A 125 7.45 -8.06 15.25
CA GLY A 125 7.85 -6.98 14.38
C GLY A 125 6.75 -6.61 13.42
N TYR A 126 6.67 -5.33 13.06
CA TYR A 126 5.78 -4.80 12.02
C TYR A 126 6.50 -3.75 11.19
N LEU A 127 5.96 -3.38 10.03
CA LEU A 127 6.50 -2.30 9.22
C LEU A 127 5.65 -1.04 9.41
N VAL A 128 6.30 0.12 9.47
CA VAL A 128 5.63 1.40 9.62
C VAL A 128 6.30 2.47 8.74
N SER A 129 5.48 3.30 8.10
CA SER A 129 5.95 4.47 7.35
C SER A 129 6.09 5.70 8.24
N GLU A 130 6.64 6.79 7.69
CA GLU A 130 6.42 8.12 8.28
C GLU A 130 4.95 8.53 8.14
N ASN A 131 4.55 9.63 8.77
CA ASN A 131 3.20 10.16 8.64
C ASN A 131 2.94 10.61 7.20
N VAL A 132 1.85 10.13 6.61
CA VAL A 132 1.42 10.48 5.26
C VAL A 132 -0.07 10.79 5.20
N THR A 133 -0.47 11.52 4.17
CA THR A 133 -1.88 11.79 3.86
C THR A 133 -2.29 10.92 2.66
N VAL A 134 -3.18 9.96 2.90
CA VAL A 134 -3.62 8.98 1.88
C VAL A 134 -4.70 9.51 0.94
N GLN A 135 -5.36 10.62 1.28
CA GLN A 135 -6.40 11.23 0.46
C GLN A 135 -6.05 12.69 0.20
N ARG A 136 -5.93 13.09 -1.06
CA ARG A 136 -5.85 14.51 -1.46
C ARG A 136 -6.95 14.91 -2.44
N GLY A 137 -7.52 13.96 -3.17
CA GLY A 137 -8.67 14.20 -4.05
C GLY A 137 -9.95 13.55 -3.54
N ASP A 138 -10.98 13.61 -4.37
CA ASP A 138 -12.30 13.02 -4.11
C ASP A 138 -12.29 11.49 -4.13
N ALA A 139 -11.27 10.89 -4.75
CA ALA A 139 -11.04 9.47 -4.72
C ALA A 139 -9.56 9.14 -4.54
N TYR A 140 -9.26 8.11 -3.76
CA TYR A 140 -7.92 7.58 -3.55
C TYR A 140 -7.90 6.07 -3.78
N LEU A 141 -6.71 5.47 -3.86
CA LEU A 141 -6.58 4.05 -4.18
C LEU A 141 -5.54 3.35 -3.31
N ILE A 142 -5.83 2.10 -2.98
CA ILE A 142 -4.87 1.17 -2.40
C ILE A 142 -4.79 -0.05 -3.32
N GLY A 143 -3.58 -0.44 -3.74
CA GLY A 143 -3.32 -1.71 -4.40
C GLY A 143 -2.47 -2.59 -3.51
N ALA A 144 -2.74 -3.89 -3.46
CA ALA A 144 -2.01 -4.80 -2.59
C ALA A 144 -1.89 -6.23 -3.15
N LYS A 145 -0.80 -6.90 -2.77
CA LYS A 145 -0.57 -8.33 -2.94
C LYS A 145 -0.13 -8.92 -1.61
N LEU A 146 -1.07 -9.58 -0.94
CA LEU A 146 -0.91 -10.09 0.42
C LEU A 146 -1.21 -11.60 0.46
N SER A 147 -0.72 -12.27 1.48
CA SER A 147 -1.11 -13.65 1.82
C SER A 147 -1.13 -13.83 3.34
N ASP A 148 -2.03 -14.66 3.81
CA ASP A 148 -2.11 -15.22 5.15
C ASP A 148 -1.29 -16.51 5.22
N LYS A 149 -0.33 -16.58 6.14
CA LYS A 149 0.57 -17.74 6.30
C LYS A 149 -0.02 -18.80 7.22
N ASN A 150 -1.07 -18.51 7.98
CA ASN A 150 -1.68 -19.48 8.87
C ASN A 150 -3.15 -19.74 8.54
N ARG A 151 -3.38 -20.88 7.89
CA ARG A 151 -4.73 -21.29 7.47
C ARG A 151 -5.63 -21.76 8.62
N ALA A 152 -5.11 -21.81 9.85
CA ALA A 152 -5.80 -22.37 11.01
C ALA A 152 -6.19 -21.34 12.09
N ASP A 153 -5.76 -20.08 11.97
CA ASP A 153 -6.09 -19.06 12.94
C ASP A 153 -7.11 -18.04 12.42
N VAL A 154 -7.13 -16.87 13.05
CA VAL A 154 -8.02 -15.75 12.73
C VAL A 154 -7.17 -14.49 12.55
N LEU A 155 -5.92 -14.67 12.07
CA LEU A 155 -4.84 -13.69 12.13
C LEU A 155 -4.27 -13.46 10.73
N GLY A 156 -5.01 -12.72 9.91
CA GLY A 156 -4.57 -12.32 8.57
C GLY A 156 -3.49 -11.23 8.56
N LEU A 157 -3.33 -10.53 7.44
CA LEU A 157 -2.43 -9.37 7.31
C LEU A 157 -3.20 -8.15 6.79
N THR A 158 -2.92 -7.00 7.38
CA THR A 158 -3.45 -5.69 7.01
C THR A 158 -2.32 -4.75 6.63
N VAL A 159 -2.53 -3.97 5.57
CA VAL A 159 -1.72 -2.80 5.24
C VAL A 159 -2.63 -1.58 5.16
N GLY A 160 -2.35 -0.52 5.91
CA GLY A 160 -3.20 0.66 5.90
C GLY A 160 -2.99 1.63 7.05
N GLN A 161 -3.78 2.70 7.03
CA GLN A 161 -3.83 3.68 8.11
C GLN A 161 -4.92 3.31 9.13
N SER A 162 -4.56 3.49 10.40
CA SER A 162 -5.54 3.49 11.50
C SER A 162 -5.54 4.87 12.15
N LEU A 163 -6.73 5.44 12.32
CA LEU A 163 -6.93 6.72 13.00
C LEU A 163 -7.89 6.50 14.16
N ASN A 164 -7.54 6.99 15.35
CA ASN A 164 -8.37 6.86 16.55
C ASN A 164 -8.84 5.42 16.80
N ASN A 165 -7.91 4.45 16.70
CA ASN A 165 -8.14 3.01 16.89
C ASN A 165 -9.10 2.36 15.88
N LEU A 166 -9.35 3.01 14.74
CA LEU A 166 -10.17 2.46 13.66
C LEU A 166 -9.34 2.30 12.39
N PRO A 167 -9.44 1.16 11.69
CA PRO A 167 -8.95 1.05 10.32
C PRO A 167 -9.71 2.01 9.40
N MET A 168 -9.00 2.94 8.76
CA MET A 168 -9.60 4.02 7.97
C MET A 168 -9.33 3.91 6.47
N ALA A 169 -8.17 3.41 6.07
CA ALA A 169 -7.82 3.22 4.67
C ALA A 169 -6.89 2.02 4.60
N TYR A 170 -7.44 0.84 4.32
CA TYR A 170 -6.66 -0.39 4.41
C TYR A 170 -7.01 -1.42 3.34
N ALA A 171 -6.03 -2.27 3.07
CA ALA A 171 -6.18 -3.57 2.42
C ALA A 171 -5.91 -4.67 3.45
N ARG A 172 -6.66 -5.77 3.39
CA ARG A 172 -6.50 -6.92 4.28
C ARG A 172 -6.65 -8.23 3.52
N THR A 173 -5.90 -9.25 3.92
CA THR A 173 -6.14 -10.66 3.58
C THR A 173 -6.34 -11.44 4.88
N MET A 174 -7.23 -12.44 4.90
CA MET A 174 -7.55 -13.18 6.12
C MET A 174 -8.26 -14.51 5.84
N ILE A 175 -7.83 -15.55 6.54
CA ILE A 175 -8.57 -16.80 6.71
C ILE A 175 -9.10 -16.83 8.15
N GLN A 176 -10.41 -17.03 8.35
CA GLN A 176 -10.98 -17.29 9.66
C GLN A 176 -11.22 -18.79 9.83
N ASN A 177 -10.76 -19.32 10.97
CA ASN A 177 -11.07 -20.67 11.45
C ASN A 177 -12.59 -21.00 11.32
N GLN A 178 -12.91 -22.17 10.76
CA GLN A 178 -14.25 -22.61 10.31
C GLN A 178 -14.84 -21.92 9.05
N GLN A 179 -14.01 -21.24 8.25
CA GLN A 179 -14.35 -20.72 6.90
C GLN A 179 -15.43 -19.62 6.80
N ALA A 180 -15.88 -19.04 7.93
CA ALA A 180 -16.92 -18.00 7.89
C ALA A 180 -16.47 -16.70 7.19
N ILE A 181 -15.19 -16.36 7.26
CA ILE A 181 -14.57 -15.24 6.55
C ILE A 181 -13.30 -15.74 5.86
N THR A 182 -13.29 -15.73 4.53
CA THR A 182 -12.15 -16.16 3.71
C THR A 182 -11.90 -15.12 2.63
N GLU A 183 -11.12 -14.11 2.98
CA GLU A 183 -10.91 -12.93 2.15
C GLU A 183 -9.54 -13.00 1.51
N ALA A 184 -9.47 -13.23 0.20
CA ALA A 184 -8.20 -13.09 -0.54
C ALA A 184 -7.71 -11.63 -0.49
N TRP A 185 -8.68 -10.71 -0.53
CA TRP A 185 -8.47 -9.30 -0.27
C TRP A 185 -9.78 -8.67 0.24
N ARG A 186 -9.64 -7.64 1.09
CA ARG A 186 -10.65 -6.68 1.50
C ARG A 186 -10.06 -5.28 1.44
N TYR A 187 -10.78 -4.35 0.84
CA TYR A 187 -10.50 -2.92 0.94
C TYR A 187 -11.57 -2.27 1.80
N GLY A 188 -11.16 -1.47 2.78
CA GLY A 188 -12.10 -0.96 3.77
C GLY A 188 -11.77 0.40 4.35
N THR A 189 -12.82 1.07 4.80
CA THR A 189 -12.84 2.40 5.41
C THR A 189 -14.07 2.54 6.30
N ARG A 190 -14.41 3.78 6.69
CA ARG A 190 -15.63 4.16 7.39
C ARG A 190 -16.50 5.07 6.52
N ASP A 191 -17.78 5.14 6.83
CA ASP A 191 -18.68 6.15 6.26
C ASP A 191 -18.41 7.57 6.85
N SER A 192 -19.13 8.56 6.33
CA SER A 192 -18.95 9.96 6.71
C SER A 192 -19.46 10.33 8.11
N ASP A 193 -20.10 9.39 8.83
CA ASP A 193 -20.46 9.62 10.23
C ASP A 193 -19.25 9.51 11.15
N TRP A 194 -18.12 8.98 10.66
CA TRP A 194 -16.85 9.15 11.34
C TRP A 194 -16.48 10.64 11.40
N LYS A 195 -16.44 11.18 12.62
CA LYS A 195 -15.94 12.53 12.90
C LYS A 195 -14.65 12.38 13.69
N ASN A 196 -13.56 12.94 13.15
CA ASN A 196 -12.20 12.89 13.70
C ASN A 196 -12.16 12.88 15.25
N GLY A 197 -12.12 11.68 15.86
CA GLY A 197 -12.05 11.49 17.31
C GLY A 197 -13.28 10.88 18.00
N ASN A 198 -14.37 10.57 17.30
CA ASN A 198 -15.56 9.92 17.88
C ASN A 198 -16.03 8.74 16.99
N PRO A 199 -16.11 7.48 17.51
CA PRO A 199 -16.30 6.28 16.68
C PRO A 199 -17.76 6.05 16.28
N THR A 200 -18.34 6.94 15.49
CA THR A 200 -19.72 6.80 14.97
C THR A 200 -19.80 6.29 13.54
N GLY A 201 -18.68 6.16 12.82
CA GLY A 201 -18.70 5.73 11.42
C GLY A 201 -18.86 4.22 11.23
N GLY A 202 -19.85 3.81 10.44
CA GLY A 202 -20.08 2.42 10.04
C GLY A 202 -18.95 1.90 9.11
N PRO A 203 -18.60 0.61 9.19
CA PRO A 203 -17.61 0.01 8.30
C PRO A 203 -18.15 -0.05 6.86
N VAL A 204 -17.34 0.39 5.90
CA VAL A 204 -17.62 0.26 4.46
C VAL A 204 -16.46 -0.49 3.83
N GLY A 205 -16.71 -1.57 3.09
CA GLY A 205 -15.63 -2.28 2.42
C GLY A 205 -16.07 -3.38 1.47
N ALA A 206 -15.31 -3.53 0.40
CA ALA A 206 -15.47 -4.58 -0.60
C ALA A 206 -14.45 -5.69 -0.35
N ALA A 207 -14.87 -6.94 -0.54
CA ALA A 207 -14.00 -8.10 -0.33
C ALA A 207 -14.23 -9.18 -1.40
N ARG A 208 -13.20 -9.98 -1.67
CA ARG A 208 -13.28 -11.16 -2.53
C ARG A 208 -13.12 -12.44 -1.72
N THR A 209 -14.10 -13.32 -1.89
CA THR A 209 -14.15 -14.68 -1.36
C THR A 209 -14.30 -15.68 -2.53
N PRO A 210 -13.84 -16.93 -2.41
CA PRO A 210 -13.06 -17.50 -1.30
C PRO A 210 -11.66 -16.89 -1.19
N TYR A 211 -10.86 -17.36 -0.23
CA TYR A 211 -9.46 -16.95 -0.06
C TYR A 211 -8.57 -17.45 -1.21
N ASP A 212 -7.56 -16.65 -1.58
CA ASP A 212 -6.44 -17.07 -2.42
C ASP A 212 -5.20 -16.19 -2.15
N ASP A 213 -4.02 -16.76 -2.32
CA ASP A 213 -2.74 -16.12 -1.99
C ASP A 213 -2.32 -15.12 -3.08
N TYR A 214 -1.88 -13.93 -2.68
CA TYR A 214 -1.20 -12.95 -3.55
C TYR A 214 -1.98 -12.46 -4.77
N ILE A 215 -3.31 -12.48 -4.71
CA ILE A 215 -4.16 -11.93 -5.77
C ILE A 215 -3.83 -10.44 -5.99
N PRO A 216 -3.36 -10.06 -7.19
CA PRO A 216 -3.24 -8.65 -7.55
C PRO A 216 -4.60 -7.99 -7.51
N SER A 217 -4.73 -6.96 -6.66
CA SER A 217 -5.99 -6.29 -6.47
C SER A 217 -5.80 -4.80 -6.20
N ALA A 218 -6.89 -4.04 -6.38
CA ALA A 218 -6.92 -2.62 -6.03
C ALA A 218 -8.31 -2.21 -5.50
N GLY A 219 -8.34 -1.41 -4.44
CA GLY A 219 -9.53 -0.74 -3.93
C GLY A 219 -9.52 0.73 -4.31
N LEU A 220 -10.54 1.17 -5.05
CA LEU A 220 -10.82 2.59 -5.29
C LEU A 220 -11.83 3.07 -4.24
N PHE A 221 -11.45 4.11 -3.51
CA PHE A 221 -12.27 4.74 -2.49
C PHE A 221 -12.81 6.06 -3.06
N ASP A 222 -14.06 6.05 -3.52
CA ASP A 222 -14.77 7.24 -4.01
C ASP A 222 -15.48 7.90 -2.82
N VAL A 223 -14.85 8.93 -2.27
CA VAL A 223 -15.26 9.56 -1.03
C VAL A 223 -16.56 10.33 -1.20
N VAL A 224 -16.70 11.03 -2.33
CA VAL A 224 -17.86 11.89 -2.63
C VAL A 224 -19.12 11.07 -2.88
N HIS A 225 -19.01 9.90 -3.52
CA HIS A 225 -20.15 9.02 -3.78
C HIS A 225 -20.31 7.89 -2.76
N GLY A 226 -19.45 7.84 -1.73
CA GLY A 226 -19.58 6.87 -0.67
C GLY A 226 -19.30 5.44 -1.10
N LYS A 227 -18.39 5.18 -2.04
CA LYS A 227 -18.16 3.84 -2.58
C LYS A 227 -16.74 3.32 -2.37
N VAL A 228 -16.65 2.04 -2.05
CA VAL A 228 -15.40 1.29 -2.14
C VAL A 228 -15.57 0.24 -3.23
N ASP A 229 -14.84 0.39 -4.33
CA ASP A 229 -14.86 -0.53 -5.48
C ASP A 229 -13.56 -1.37 -5.49
N GLY A 230 -13.70 -2.68 -5.39
CA GLY A 230 -12.60 -3.65 -5.42
C GLY A 230 -12.40 -4.28 -6.80
N TYR A 231 -11.19 -4.19 -7.32
CA TYR A 231 -10.79 -4.66 -8.65
C TYR A 231 -9.78 -5.81 -8.57
N GLU A 232 -9.87 -6.72 -9.54
CA GLU A 232 -8.93 -7.84 -9.77
C GLU A 232 -8.76 -8.02 -11.27
N SER A 233 -7.52 -8.28 -11.73
CA SER A 233 -7.22 -8.52 -13.16
C SER A 233 -7.79 -7.44 -14.09
N GLY A 234 -7.87 -6.20 -13.59
CA GLY A 234 -8.41 -5.05 -14.30
C GLY A 234 -9.92 -4.97 -14.43
N LYS A 235 -10.68 -5.78 -13.69
CA LYS A 235 -12.15 -5.77 -13.67
C LYS A 235 -12.66 -5.46 -12.28
N LEU A 236 -13.81 -4.78 -12.21
CA LEU A 236 -14.54 -4.62 -10.95
C LEU A 236 -15.06 -5.99 -10.51
N VAL A 237 -14.79 -6.39 -9.27
CA VAL A 237 -15.21 -7.66 -8.69
C VAL A 237 -16.31 -7.47 -7.66
N ASN A 238 -16.14 -6.49 -6.77
CA ASN A 238 -17.10 -6.24 -5.70
C ASN A 238 -17.10 -4.75 -5.33
N SER A 239 -18.21 -4.27 -4.78
CA SER A 239 -18.38 -2.90 -4.32
C SER A 239 -19.12 -2.86 -2.99
N ALA A 240 -18.82 -1.84 -2.19
CA ALA A 240 -19.61 -1.48 -1.03
C ALA A 240 -20.02 -0.01 -1.10
N VAL A 241 -21.21 0.30 -0.60
CA VAL A 241 -21.78 1.66 -0.59
C VAL A 241 -22.06 2.05 0.85
N SER A 242 -21.61 3.25 1.20
CA SER A 242 -21.92 3.90 2.47
C SER A 242 -23.41 4.21 2.58
N THR A 243 -24.00 3.93 3.74
CA THR A 243 -25.38 4.29 4.06
C THR A 243 -25.59 5.80 4.18
N THR A 244 -24.54 6.56 4.48
CA THR A 244 -24.59 8.03 4.59
C THR A 244 -24.39 8.73 3.24
N GLY A 245 -24.12 7.98 2.18
CA GLY A 245 -23.85 8.51 0.83
C GLY A 245 -22.44 9.07 0.63
N LYS A 246 -21.59 9.09 1.67
CA LYS A 246 -20.17 9.52 1.60
C LYS A 246 -19.28 8.61 2.44
N LEU A 247 -18.00 8.52 2.07
CA LEU A 247 -16.98 7.90 2.92
C LEU A 247 -16.44 8.92 3.94
N ALA A 248 -15.74 8.43 4.95
CA ALA A 248 -14.98 9.26 5.87
C ALA A 248 -13.96 10.12 5.10
N ASP A 249 -13.88 11.40 5.44
CA ASP A 249 -12.92 12.33 4.85
C ASP A 249 -11.59 12.28 5.62
N LEU A 250 -10.54 11.83 4.94
CA LEU A 250 -9.19 11.68 5.46
C LEU A 250 -8.24 12.78 4.96
N SER A 251 -8.74 13.77 4.21
CA SER A 251 -7.91 14.78 3.53
C SER A 251 -7.07 15.64 4.47
N ALA A 252 -7.54 15.87 5.69
CA ALA A 252 -6.83 16.60 6.74
C ALA A 252 -5.98 15.71 7.66
N GLN A 253 -5.93 14.40 7.40
CA GLN A 253 -5.30 13.43 8.29
C GLN A 253 -3.89 13.09 7.81
N SER A 254 -2.95 13.07 8.75
CA SER A 254 -1.57 12.64 8.50
C SER A 254 -1.19 11.62 9.57
N ALA A 255 -0.98 10.39 9.14
CA ALA A 255 -0.73 9.25 10.01
C ALA A 255 0.16 8.22 9.31
N PRO A 256 0.84 7.36 10.04
CA PRO A 256 1.66 6.32 9.42
C PRO A 256 0.78 5.22 8.81
N ILE A 257 1.29 4.58 7.77
CA ILE A 257 0.76 3.32 7.24
C ILE A 257 1.49 2.18 7.96
N TYR A 258 0.72 1.19 8.41
CA TYR A 258 1.25 -0.01 9.06
C TYR A 258 1.13 -1.22 8.13
N VAL A 259 2.05 -2.17 8.25
CA VAL A 259 1.92 -3.54 7.73
C VAL A 259 2.00 -4.51 8.90
N GLY A 260 0.91 -5.21 9.19
CA GLY A 260 0.76 -6.10 10.33
C GLY A 260 -0.71 -6.43 10.60
N GLY A 261 -1.12 -6.57 11.85
CA GLY A 261 -2.54 -6.62 12.21
C GLY A 261 -3.18 -5.22 12.14
N GLY A 262 -4.47 -5.13 12.45
CA GLY A 262 -5.13 -3.85 12.65
C GLY A 262 -4.48 -3.10 13.82
N PHE A 263 -4.24 -1.79 13.68
CA PHE A 263 -3.66 -0.98 14.75
C PHE A 263 -4.76 -0.37 15.62
N ALA A 264 -4.74 -0.68 16.91
CA ALA A 264 -5.69 -0.19 17.89
C ALA A 264 -5.08 -0.20 19.30
N GLY A 265 -5.44 0.77 20.13
CA GLY A 265 -4.96 0.87 21.51
C GLY A 265 -3.47 1.13 21.64
N GLY A 266 -2.84 1.70 20.60
CA GLY A 266 -1.39 1.93 20.56
C GLY A 266 -0.55 0.69 20.17
N GLU A 267 -1.19 -0.44 19.87
CA GLU A 267 -0.52 -1.68 19.47
C GLU A 267 -0.98 -2.14 18.08
N VAL A 268 -0.10 -2.85 17.38
CA VAL A 268 -0.47 -3.60 16.18
C VAL A 268 -1.04 -4.95 16.62
N GLY A 269 -2.24 -5.28 16.16
CA GLY A 269 -2.91 -6.54 16.47
C GLY A 269 -2.14 -7.77 15.97
N ALA A 270 -2.50 -8.93 16.51
CA ALA A 270 -1.94 -10.21 16.10
C ALA A 270 -2.20 -10.48 14.61
N CYS A 271 -1.21 -11.04 13.94
CA CYS A 271 -1.23 -11.34 12.51
C CYS A 271 -0.19 -12.41 12.18
N TYR A 272 -0.40 -13.15 11.10
CA TYR A 272 0.66 -13.90 10.47
C TYR A 272 0.47 -13.94 8.95
N GLY A 273 1.21 -13.12 8.22
CA GLY A 273 1.10 -13.08 6.77
C GLY A 273 2.30 -12.48 6.08
N THR A 274 2.14 -12.27 4.77
CA THR A 274 3.18 -11.75 3.91
C THR A 274 2.72 -10.65 2.99
N LEU A 275 3.61 -9.69 2.77
CA LEU A 275 3.46 -8.59 1.83
C LEU A 275 4.43 -8.79 0.66
N ARG A 276 3.91 -8.83 -0.57
CA ARG A 276 4.71 -8.72 -1.80
C ARG A 276 4.68 -7.32 -2.39
N GLU A 277 3.55 -6.64 -2.29
CA GLU A 277 3.41 -5.30 -2.85
C GLU A 277 2.29 -4.53 -2.16
N ALA A 278 2.52 -3.24 -1.93
CA ALA A 278 1.47 -2.29 -1.58
C ALA A 278 1.74 -0.94 -2.25
N VAL A 279 0.69 -0.34 -2.80
CA VAL A 279 0.71 0.99 -3.42
C VAL A 279 -0.46 1.80 -2.89
N PHE A 280 -0.20 3.07 -2.60
CA PHE A 280 -1.20 4.04 -2.20
C PHE A 280 -1.14 5.22 -3.16
N LEU A 281 -2.27 5.57 -3.78
CA LEU A 281 -2.41 6.78 -4.58
C LEU A 281 -3.34 7.76 -3.87
N HIS A 282 -2.91 9.01 -3.68
CA HIS A 282 -3.73 10.02 -3.00
C HIS A 282 -4.88 10.58 -3.85
N THR A 283 -4.79 10.38 -5.15
CA THR A 283 -5.80 10.75 -6.14
C THR A 283 -5.83 9.69 -7.23
N ALA A 284 -7.00 9.09 -7.44
CA ALA A 284 -7.14 7.95 -8.33
C ALA A 284 -8.48 7.94 -9.08
N THR A 285 -8.52 7.15 -10.15
CA THR A 285 -9.67 6.93 -11.02
C THR A 285 -9.94 5.44 -11.17
N LYS A 286 -11.07 5.08 -11.78
CA LYS A 286 -11.39 3.69 -12.14
C LYS A 286 -10.36 3.07 -13.09
N ALA A 287 -9.78 3.88 -13.99
CA ALA A 287 -8.73 3.42 -14.89
C ALA A 287 -7.47 3.01 -14.11
N ASP A 288 -7.10 3.77 -13.08
CA ASP A 288 -5.97 3.43 -12.21
C ASP A 288 -6.22 2.14 -11.43
N ALA A 289 -7.45 1.93 -10.92
CA ALA A 289 -7.84 0.70 -10.24
C ALA A 289 -7.79 -0.52 -11.16
N SER A 290 -8.29 -0.37 -12.39
CA SER A 290 -8.18 -1.41 -13.43
C SER A 290 -6.72 -1.68 -13.80
N LEU A 291 -5.87 -0.66 -13.84
CA LEU A 291 -4.46 -0.81 -14.18
C LEU A 291 -3.67 -1.51 -13.04
N ILE A 292 -3.81 -1.03 -11.81
CA ILE A 292 -3.05 -1.51 -10.64
C ILE A 292 -3.45 -2.93 -10.24
N SER A 293 -4.71 -3.30 -10.41
CA SER A 293 -5.18 -4.67 -10.11
C SER A 293 -4.66 -5.75 -11.07
N ARG A 294 -3.83 -5.41 -12.07
CA ARG A 294 -3.17 -6.37 -12.97
C ARG A 294 -1.71 -6.64 -12.60
N LEU A 295 -1.17 -5.88 -11.65
CA LEU A 295 0.25 -5.84 -11.36
C LEU A 295 0.79 -7.13 -10.78
#